data_AF-A0A1H9CEY3-F1
#
_entry.id   AF-A0A1H9CEY3-F1
#
_cell.length_a   1.000
_cell.length_b   1.000
_cell.length_c   1.000
_cell.angle_alpha   90.00
_cell.angle_beta   90.00
_cell.angle_gamma   90.00
#
_symmetry.space_group_name_H-M   'P 1'
#
loop_
_entity.id
_entity.type
_entity.pdbx_description
1 polymer ?
#
loop_
_entity_poly.entity_id
_entity_poly.type
_entity_poly.pdbx_seq_one_letter_code
_entity_poly.pdbx_strand_id
1 'polypeptide(L)'
;MLKQRLELNARAAIERALQGAQSEDSFVEFKTQWPVDHGKAARQIAALCNAARGSEAMWIVGVDEKGRYVKGAPAEELSSWWPRVESHFDGVAPGLTTVAFDWARGRTVVVLSLQTDNAPYVFVTKKEPYSREIPWRSGERTRSARRGEVLELLVPKLDMPGWEFVSARATLSQHSPTLRFEGDLYLETNQPLSLPHHRCHSYATYGLDLATVDLQFSFRTNTRDVRAVERVVRVAEPAVLHVSADADVELDAFADLWDLHWHLVLGLGLSGEEISTSVRLTTDAVPPNQFTRRVWSALKP
;
A
#
# COMPACT_ATOMS: atom_id res chain seq x y z
N MET A 1 7.36 1.09 18.00
CA MET A 1 7.32 1.41 16.56
C MET A 1 5.95 1.95 16.11
N LEU A 2 4.85 1.18 16.18
CA LEU A 2 3.52 1.64 15.69
C LEU A 2 3.00 2.95 16.33
N LYS A 3 3.08 3.08 17.67
CA LYS A 3 2.60 4.28 18.39
C LYS A 3 3.37 5.57 18.05
N GLN A 4 4.68 5.48 17.82
CA GLN A 4 5.50 6.65 17.44
C GLN A 4 5.16 7.12 16.03
N ARG A 5 4.94 6.19 15.10
CA ARG A 5 4.47 6.52 13.75
C ARG A 5 3.10 7.20 13.79
N LEU A 6 2.17 6.67 14.60
CA LEU A 6 0.85 7.29 14.77
C LEU A 6 0.94 8.71 15.33
N GLU A 7 1.81 8.94 16.32
CA GLU A 7 2.07 10.28 16.84
C GLU A 7 2.61 11.22 15.75
N LEU A 8 3.60 10.80 14.98
CA LEU A 8 4.17 11.60 13.89
C LEU A 8 3.11 11.94 12.82
N ASN A 9 2.31 10.97 12.41
CA ASN A 9 1.22 11.17 11.45
C ASN A 9 0.17 12.16 11.99
N ALA A 10 -0.19 12.03 13.27
CA ALA A 10 -1.12 12.94 13.91
C ALA A 10 -0.55 14.37 14.03
N ARG A 11 0.72 14.52 14.39
CA ARG A 11 1.40 15.83 14.44
C ARG A 11 1.38 16.52 13.08
N ALA A 12 1.76 15.81 12.02
CA ALA A 12 1.71 16.34 10.66
C ALA A 12 0.29 16.74 10.23
N ALA A 13 -0.72 15.95 10.59
CA ALA A 13 -2.13 16.27 10.31
C ALA A 13 -2.58 17.54 11.06
N ILE A 14 -2.21 17.68 12.34
CA ILE A 14 -2.52 18.86 13.15
C ILE A 14 -1.85 20.10 12.57
N GLU A 15 -0.57 20.04 12.20
CA GLU A 15 0.15 21.17 11.61
C GLU A 15 -0.53 21.67 10.33
N ARG A 16 -0.94 20.77 9.44
CA ARG A 16 -1.71 21.13 8.23
C ARG A 16 -3.04 21.79 8.57
N ALA A 17 -3.77 21.25 9.54
CA ALA A 17 -5.04 21.83 9.99
C ALA A 17 -4.85 23.25 10.55
N LEU A 18 -3.80 23.48 11.35
CA LEU A 18 -3.47 24.80 11.89
C LEU A 18 -3.08 25.81 10.80
N GLN A 19 -2.47 25.34 9.71
CA GLN A 19 -2.16 26.16 8.53
C GLN A 19 -3.37 26.39 7.62
N GLY A 20 -4.51 25.74 7.88
CA GLY A 20 -5.71 25.82 7.05
C GLY A 20 -5.59 25.07 5.72
N ALA A 21 -4.62 24.17 5.59
CA ALA A 21 -4.49 23.29 4.43
C ALA A 21 -5.48 22.13 4.59
N GLN A 22 -6.56 22.14 3.80
CA GLN A 22 -7.44 20.97 3.69
C GLN A 22 -6.77 19.91 2.81
N SER A 23 -6.82 18.66 3.24
CA SER A 23 -6.51 17.50 2.40
C SER A 23 -7.83 16.84 2.06
N GLU A 24 -8.23 16.92 0.77
CA GLU A 24 -9.51 16.42 0.26
C GLU A 24 -9.73 14.91 0.54
N ASP A 25 -8.65 14.18 0.80
CA ASP A 25 -8.64 12.72 1.00
C ASP A 25 -8.15 12.26 2.39
N SER A 26 -8.08 13.14 3.39
CA SER A 26 -7.64 12.70 4.71
C SER A 26 -8.77 11.99 5.48
N PHE A 27 -8.58 10.70 5.80
CA PHE A 27 -9.42 9.96 6.74
C PHE A 27 -9.15 10.37 8.20
N VAL A 28 -8.98 11.67 8.42
CA VAL A 28 -8.68 12.29 9.71
C VAL A 28 -9.86 13.14 10.12
N GLU A 29 -10.41 12.88 11.29
CA GLU A 29 -11.50 13.66 11.87
C GLU A 29 -11.00 14.39 13.11
N PHE A 30 -11.08 15.72 13.11
CA PHE A 30 -10.75 16.54 14.28
C PHE A 30 -11.97 16.80 15.16
N LYS A 31 -11.76 16.75 16.47
CA LYS A 31 -12.73 17.18 17.48
C LYS A 31 -12.06 18.07 18.51
N THR A 32 -12.68 19.20 18.80
CA THR A 32 -12.19 20.12 19.84
C THR A 32 -12.27 19.51 21.24
N GLN A 33 -13.24 18.63 21.49
CA GLN A 33 -13.49 17.96 22.76
C GLN A 33 -14.17 16.61 22.52
N TRP A 34 -14.20 15.75 23.55
CA TRP A 34 -14.92 14.48 23.48
C TRP A 34 -16.41 14.69 23.14
N PRO A 35 -16.93 14.05 22.09
CA PRO A 35 -18.33 14.19 21.72
C PRO A 35 -19.26 13.66 22.81
N VAL A 36 -20.19 14.50 23.27
CA VAL A 36 -21.19 14.13 24.30
C VAL A 36 -22.29 13.23 23.71
N ASP A 37 -22.61 13.43 22.43
CA ASP A 37 -23.54 12.56 21.69
C ASP A 37 -22.79 11.33 21.16
N HIS A 38 -22.75 10.28 21.99
CA HIS A 38 -22.07 9.01 21.69
C HIS A 38 -22.65 8.31 20.44
N GLY A 39 -23.95 8.44 20.20
CA GLY A 39 -24.60 7.85 19.02
C GLY A 39 -24.18 8.56 17.74
N LYS A 40 -24.14 9.89 17.76
CA LYS A 40 -23.59 10.67 16.64
C LYS A 40 -22.12 10.36 16.41
N ALA A 41 -21.32 10.24 17.47
CA ALA A 41 -19.91 9.88 17.36
C ALA A 41 -19.74 8.49 16.74
N ALA A 42 -20.47 7.48 17.23
CA ALA A 42 -20.45 6.13 16.68
C ALA A 42 -20.82 6.11 15.19
N ARG A 43 -21.88 6.84 14.80
CA ARG A 43 -22.29 6.97 13.39
C ARG A 43 -21.20 7.61 12.53
N GLN A 44 -20.53 8.65 13.01
CA GLN A 44 -19.44 9.30 12.29
C GLN A 44 -18.20 8.41 12.20
N ILE A 45 -17.87 7.67 13.25
CA ILE A 45 -16.76 6.72 13.26
C ILE A 45 -17.02 5.58 12.28
N ALA A 46 -18.22 4.98 12.32
CA ALA A 46 -18.61 3.95 11.36
C ALA A 46 -18.49 4.47 9.92
N ALA A 47 -18.97 5.69 9.66
CA ALA A 47 -18.90 6.32 8.35
C ALA A 47 -17.47 6.53 7.85
N LEU A 48 -16.58 6.99 8.74
CA LEU A 48 -15.17 7.18 8.45
C LEU A 48 -14.48 5.85 8.13
N CYS A 49 -14.69 4.83 8.97
CA CYS A 49 -14.04 3.54 8.81
C CYS A 49 -14.53 2.78 7.57
N ASN A 50 -15.84 2.83 7.28
CA ASN A 50 -16.42 2.22 6.08
C ASN A 50 -15.88 2.86 4.81
N ALA A 51 -15.73 4.19 4.79
CA ALA A 51 -15.15 4.89 3.65
C ALA A 51 -13.63 4.64 3.51
N ALA A 52 -12.91 4.54 4.63
CA ALA A 52 -11.46 4.34 4.65
C ALA A 52 -11.03 2.95 4.16
N ARG A 53 -11.82 1.89 4.48
CA ARG A 53 -11.70 0.52 3.94
C ARG A 53 -10.25 0.04 3.81
N GLY A 54 -9.58 -0.25 4.92
CA GLY A 54 -8.17 -0.67 4.97
C GLY A 54 -7.14 0.47 4.90
N SER A 55 -7.59 1.71 4.73
CA SER A 55 -6.70 2.89 4.86
C SER A 55 -6.63 3.34 6.32
N GLU A 56 -5.54 4.00 6.70
CA GLU A 56 -5.38 4.58 8.03
C GLU A 56 -6.46 5.64 8.28
N ALA A 57 -7.28 5.43 9.33
CA ALA A 57 -8.27 6.40 9.78
C ALA A 57 -7.95 6.87 11.20
N MET A 58 -7.94 8.18 11.40
CA MET A 58 -7.62 8.81 12.68
C MET A 58 -8.75 9.70 13.17
N TRP A 59 -9.02 9.63 14.46
CA TRP A 59 -9.91 10.56 15.16
C TRP A 59 -9.10 11.29 16.23
N ILE A 60 -8.91 12.59 16.05
CA ILE A 60 -8.00 13.42 16.84
C ILE A 60 -8.81 14.37 17.72
N VAL A 61 -8.70 14.20 19.04
CA VAL A 61 -9.43 14.97 20.05
C VAL A 61 -8.52 15.99 20.71
N GLY A 62 -9.05 17.20 20.92
CA GLY A 62 -8.34 18.35 21.49
C GLY A 62 -7.93 19.41 20.45
N VAL A 63 -8.40 19.31 19.20
CA VAL A 63 -7.99 20.19 18.09
C VAL A 63 -9.22 20.88 17.51
N ASP A 64 -9.18 22.21 17.45
CA ASP A 64 -10.17 23.04 16.77
C ASP A 64 -9.66 23.40 15.38
N GLU A 65 -10.09 22.64 14.38
CA GLU A 65 -9.69 22.84 12.98
C GLU A 65 -10.16 24.20 12.44
N LYS A 66 -11.40 24.60 12.75
CA LYS A 66 -11.99 25.86 12.27
C LYS A 66 -11.34 27.07 12.93
N GLY A 67 -11.11 26.98 14.24
CA GLY A 67 -10.41 28.00 15.01
C GLY A 67 -8.89 28.00 14.78
N ARG A 68 -8.35 26.95 14.15
CA ARG A 68 -6.91 26.73 13.92
C ARG A 68 -6.10 26.80 15.22
N TYR A 69 -6.54 26.08 16.26
CA TYR A 69 -5.77 25.97 17.50
C TYR A 69 -5.97 24.61 18.19
N VAL A 70 -4.99 24.24 19.02
CA VAL A 70 -5.07 23.06 19.88
C VAL A 70 -5.57 23.49 21.26
N LYS A 71 -6.74 22.98 21.66
CA LYS A 71 -7.36 23.20 22.98
C LYS A 71 -6.82 22.21 24.02
N GLY A 72 -6.59 20.98 23.58
CA GLY A 72 -6.30 19.82 24.43
C GLY A 72 -7.57 19.11 24.90
N ALA A 73 -7.41 17.85 25.29
CA ALA A 73 -8.45 16.99 25.85
C ALA A 73 -7.84 16.02 26.87
N PRO A 74 -8.55 15.72 27.97
CA PRO A 74 -8.09 14.74 28.96
C PRO A 74 -8.10 13.33 28.36
N ALA A 75 -7.02 12.57 28.59
CA ALA A 75 -6.87 11.23 28.03
C ALA A 75 -7.69 10.18 28.80
N GLU A 76 -7.95 10.43 30.09
CA GLU A 76 -8.67 9.54 30.99
C GLU A 76 -10.12 9.31 30.54
N GLU A 77 -10.72 10.31 29.88
CA GLU A 77 -12.10 10.26 29.40
C GLU A 77 -12.34 9.11 28.41
N LEU A 78 -11.32 8.69 27.64
CA LEU A 78 -11.46 7.61 26.65
C LEU A 78 -12.02 6.32 27.25
N SER A 79 -11.53 5.92 28.43
CA SER A 79 -11.93 4.68 29.11
C SER A 79 -13.43 4.62 29.43
N SER A 80 -14.03 5.79 29.68
CA SER A 80 -15.46 5.94 29.96
C SER A 80 -16.29 6.23 28.70
N TRP A 81 -15.67 6.85 27.70
CA TRP A 81 -16.34 7.32 26.49
C TRP A 81 -16.50 6.20 25.46
N TRP A 82 -15.44 5.41 25.20
CA TRP A 82 -15.47 4.39 24.16
C TRP A 82 -16.54 3.30 24.37
N PRO A 83 -16.73 2.72 25.58
CA PRO A 83 -17.77 1.70 25.78
C PRO A 83 -19.19 2.21 25.44
N ARG A 84 -19.45 3.51 25.64
CA ARG A 84 -20.72 4.13 25.28
C ARG A 84 -20.88 4.26 23.77
N VAL A 85 -19.82 4.63 23.07
CA VAL A 85 -19.78 4.70 21.60
C VAL A 85 -19.92 3.31 20.98
N GLU A 86 -19.19 2.33 21.51
CA GLU A 86 -19.21 0.93 21.08
C GLU A 86 -20.62 0.32 21.17
N SER A 87 -21.40 0.68 22.19
CA SER A 87 -22.78 0.19 22.38
C SER A 87 -23.77 0.52 21.26
N HIS A 88 -23.37 1.40 20.32
CA HIS A 88 -24.18 1.77 19.16
C HIS A 88 -23.87 0.96 17.88
N PHE A 89 -22.88 0.07 17.91
CA PHE A 89 -22.56 -0.81 16.78
C PHE A 89 -23.37 -2.10 16.84
N ASP A 90 -23.77 -2.60 15.68
CA ASP A 90 -24.43 -3.90 15.55
C ASP A 90 -23.37 -4.96 15.22
N GLY A 91 -22.95 -5.73 16.22
CA GLY A 91 -21.84 -6.67 16.09
C GLY A 91 -20.50 -6.06 16.50
N VAL A 92 -19.55 -6.00 15.56
CA VAL A 92 -18.16 -5.59 15.84
C VAL A 92 -18.01 -4.08 15.65
N ALA A 93 -17.45 -3.40 16.65
CA ALA A 93 -17.00 -2.01 16.54
C ALA A 93 -15.54 -1.96 16.01
N PRO A 94 -15.09 -0.83 15.43
CA PRO A 94 -13.70 -0.68 15.02
C PRO A 94 -12.73 -0.91 16.18
N GLY A 95 -11.71 -1.73 15.96
CA GLY A 95 -10.59 -1.83 16.89
C GLY A 95 -9.89 -0.48 17.08
N LEU A 96 -9.37 -0.22 18.28
CA LEU A 96 -8.72 1.04 18.63
C LEU A 96 -7.27 0.87 19.05
N THR A 97 -6.39 1.67 18.46
CA THR A 97 -5.08 1.96 19.03
C THR A 97 -5.01 3.44 19.44
N THR A 98 -4.74 3.69 20.72
CA THR A 98 -4.70 5.05 21.26
C THR A 98 -3.27 5.51 21.51
N VAL A 99 -3.02 6.77 21.18
CA VAL A 99 -1.85 7.53 21.61
C VAL A 99 -2.31 8.88 22.15
N ALA A 100 -1.78 9.27 23.30
CA ALA A 100 -1.95 10.60 23.86
C ALA A 100 -0.57 11.23 24.04
N PHE A 101 -0.44 12.50 23.67
CA PHE A 101 0.82 13.23 23.77
C PHE A 101 0.57 14.71 24.05
N ASP A 102 1.54 15.36 24.68
CA ASP A 102 1.48 16.79 24.94
C ASP A 102 1.85 17.56 23.67
N TRP A 103 0.92 18.40 23.21
CA TRP A 103 1.16 19.35 22.13
C TRP A 103 1.89 20.59 22.65
N ALA A 104 1.47 21.08 23.81
CA ALA A 104 2.10 22.15 24.56
C ALA A 104 1.78 21.96 26.05
N ARG A 105 2.37 22.76 26.93
CA ARG A 105 2.14 22.68 28.39
C ARG A 105 0.64 22.74 28.71
N GLY A 106 0.11 21.64 29.29
CA GLY A 106 -1.30 21.52 29.66
C GLY A 106 -2.28 21.30 28.50
N ARG A 107 -1.78 20.98 27.30
CA ARG A 107 -2.59 20.74 26.10
C ARG A 107 -2.26 19.37 25.52
N THR A 108 -2.89 18.34 26.08
CA THR A 108 -2.76 16.97 25.62
C THR A 108 -3.69 16.71 24.45
N VAL A 109 -3.18 16.09 23.39
CA VAL A 109 -3.99 15.63 22.25
C VAL A 109 -4.16 14.12 22.36
N VAL A 110 -5.37 13.64 22.09
CA VAL A 110 -5.68 12.21 22.09
C VAL A 110 -6.00 11.76 20.67
N VAL A 111 -5.29 10.76 20.19
CA VAL A 111 -5.44 10.18 18.87
C VAL A 111 -6.00 8.78 19.00
N LEU A 112 -7.09 8.53 18.29
CA LEU A 112 -7.67 7.21 18.11
C LEU A 112 -7.36 6.76 16.68
N SER A 113 -6.48 5.78 16.53
CA SER A 113 -6.32 5.04 15.27
C SER A 113 -7.38 3.96 15.22
N LEU A 114 -8.22 4.03 14.20
CA LEU A 114 -9.37 3.17 14.00
C LEU A 114 -9.01 2.06 13.02
N GLN A 115 -9.30 0.81 13.39
CA GLN A 115 -9.17 -0.32 12.47
C GLN A 115 -10.25 -0.21 11.38
N THR A 116 -9.87 -0.36 10.11
CA THR A 116 -10.78 -0.20 8.98
C THR A 116 -10.95 -1.47 8.15
N ASP A 117 -10.24 -2.54 8.49
CA ASP A 117 -10.19 -3.80 7.74
C ASP A 117 -11.43 -4.67 7.93
N ASN A 118 -12.13 -4.52 9.07
CA ASN A 118 -13.35 -5.27 9.39
C ASN A 118 -14.63 -4.58 8.89
N ALA A 119 -14.51 -3.57 8.01
CA ALA A 119 -15.69 -2.99 7.38
C ALA A 119 -16.49 -4.07 6.62
N PRO A 120 -17.83 -4.03 6.58
CA PRO A 120 -18.70 -2.93 7.00
C PRO A 120 -18.99 -2.88 8.51
N TYR A 121 -18.87 -1.68 9.08
CA TYR A 121 -19.35 -1.34 10.41
C TYR A 121 -20.80 -0.84 10.35
N VAL A 122 -21.69 -1.55 11.04
CA VAL A 122 -23.13 -1.29 11.06
C VAL A 122 -23.51 -0.48 12.30
N PHE A 123 -24.28 0.59 12.10
CA PHE A 123 -24.75 1.48 13.15
C PHE A 123 -26.22 1.21 13.50
N VAL A 124 -26.52 1.16 14.80
CA VAL A 124 -27.88 1.03 15.33
C VAL A 124 -28.52 2.40 15.47
N THR A 125 -29.47 2.71 14.59
CA THR A 125 -30.14 4.02 14.54
C THR A 125 -31.15 4.22 15.67
N LYS A 126 -31.71 3.12 16.20
CA LYS A 126 -32.89 3.08 17.10
C LYS A 126 -34.10 3.86 16.57
N LYS A 127 -34.23 4.01 15.25
CA LYS A 127 -35.35 4.68 14.56
C LYS A 127 -36.12 3.69 13.72
N GLU A 128 -37.44 3.70 13.80
CA GLU A 128 -38.31 2.93 12.91
C GLU A 128 -38.58 3.70 11.59
N PRO A 129 -38.76 3.02 10.43
CA PRO A 129 -38.72 1.57 10.24
C PRO A 129 -37.30 1.00 10.03
N TYR A 130 -36.27 1.85 10.04
CA TYR A 130 -34.89 1.46 9.70
C TYR A 130 -33.99 1.41 10.93
N SER A 131 -33.95 0.28 11.61
CA SER A 131 -33.20 0.10 12.86
C SER A 131 -31.68 -0.02 12.70
N ARG A 132 -31.19 -0.13 11.46
CA ARG A 132 -29.79 -0.31 11.08
C ARG A 132 -29.41 0.54 9.87
N GLU A 133 -28.18 1.00 9.85
CA GLU A 133 -27.58 1.77 8.76
C GLU A 133 -26.14 1.30 8.58
N ILE A 134 -25.64 1.30 7.34
CA ILE A 134 -24.20 1.31 7.05
C ILE A 134 -23.84 2.77 6.75
N PRO A 135 -23.26 3.52 7.72
CA PRO A 135 -22.92 4.90 7.48
C PRO A 135 -21.73 5.01 6.53
N TRP A 136 -21.65 6.10 5.80
CA TRP A 136 -20.64 6.38 4.79
C TRP A 136 -20.24 7.85 4.82
N ARG A 137 -18.94 8.12 4.70
CA ARG A 137 -18.40 9.47 4.60
C ARG A 137 -18.27 9.87 3.13
N SER A 138 -18.79 11.04 2.79
CA SER A 138 -18.71 11.65 1.45
C SER A 138 -18.22 13.08 1.63
N GLY A 139 -16.93 13.32 1.45
CA GLY A 139 -16.27 14.55 1.89
C GLY A 139 -16.43 14.73 3.41
N GLU A 140 -16.89 15.90 3.86
CA GLU A 140 -17.14 16.17 5.28
C GLU A 140 -18.50 15.64 5.80
N ARG A 141 -19.34 15.05 4.94
CA ARG A 141 -20.72 14.66 5.30
C ARG A 141 -20.84 13.16 5.60
N THR A 142 -21.65 12.83 6.61
CA THR A 142 -22.05 11.46 6.94
C THR A 142 -23.47 11.15 6.44
N ARG A 143 -23.60 10.13 5.59
CA ARG A 143 -24.88 9.62 5.05
C ARG A 143 -24.92 8.10 5.07
N SER A 144 -26.01 7.47 4.67
CA SER A 144 -26.05 6.02 4.47
C SER A 144 -25.29 5.64 3.19
N ALA A 145 -24.65 4.47 3.18
CA ALA A 145 -23.98 3.90 2.01
C ALA A 145 -24.99 3.66 0.87
N ARG A 146 -24.58 3.94 -0.37
CA ARG A 146 -25.32 3.60 -1.58
C ARG A 146 -25.02 2.17 -1.98
N ARG A 147 -25.85 1.58 -2.84
CA ARG A 147 -25.67 0.20 -3.34
C ARG A 147 -24.25 -0.06 -3.85
N GLY A 148 -23.68 0.83 -4.66
CA GLY A 148 -22.32 0.67 -5.20
C GLY A 148 -21.26 0.55 -4.11
N GLU A 149 -21.35 1.39 -3.08
CA GLU A 149 -20.40 1.40 -1.96
C GLU A 149 -20.55 0.17 -1.07
N VAL A 150 -21.78 -0.31 -0.87
CA VAL A 150 -22.00 -1.58 -0.18
C VAL A 150 -21.38 -2.74 -0.97
N LEU A 151 -21.49 -2.74 -2.30
CA LEU A 151 -20.83 -3.76 -3.12
C LEU A 151 -19.30 -3.65 -3.01
N GLU A 152 -18.73 -2.45 -3.00
CA GLU A 152 -17.30 -2.26 -2.80
C GLU A 152 -16.81 -2.75 -1.43
N LEU A 153 -17.64 -2.71 -0.38
CA LEU A 153 -17.32 -3.31 0.92
C LEU A 153 -17.32 -4.84 0.90
N LEU A 154 -18.03 -5.46 -0.04
CA LEU A 154 -18.16 -6.92 -0.16
C LEU A 154 -17.11 -7.52 -1.10
N VAL A 155 -16.47 -6.72 -1.94
CA VAL A 155 -15.36 -7.15 -2.78
C VAL A 155 -14.09 -7.11 -1.94
N PRO A 156 -13.32 -8.22 -1.85
CA PRO A 156 -12.04 -8.21 -1.16
C PRO A 156 -11.16 -7.10 -1.72
N LYS A 157 -10.70 -6.18 -0.86
CA LYS A 157 -9.68 -5.23 -1.26
C LYS A 157 -8.42 -6.06 -1.52
N LEU A 158 -7.93 -6.04 -2.76
CA LEU A 158 -6.68 -6.73 -3.06
C LEU A 158 -5.57 -5.94 -2.35
N ASP A 159 -5.13 -6.39 -1.17
CA ASP A 159 -3.84 -5.97 -0.63
C ASP A 159 -2.78 -6.18 -1.70
N MET A 160 -2.16 -5.07 -2.12
CA MET A 160 -1.00 -5.11 -3.00
C MET A 160 0.06 -5.97 -2.32
N PRO A 161 0.57 -7.03 -2.98
CA PRO A 161 1.62 -7.84 -2.38
C PRO A 161 2.87 -7.00 -2.18
N GLY A 162 3.73 -7.38 -1.23
CA GLY A 162 5.12 -6.89 -1.20
C GLY A 162 5.92 -7.55 -2.31
N TRP A 163 6.92 -6.86 -2.86
CA TRP A 163 7.84 -7.44 -3.84
C TRP A 163 9.26 -6.89 -3.70
N GLU A 164 10.25 -7.75 -3.94
CA GLU A 164 11.64 -7.32 -4.09
C GLU A 164 12.45 -8.31 -4.94
N PHE A 165 13.42 -7.77 -5.70
CA PHE A 165 14.47 -8.61 -6.27
C PHE A 165 15.44 -9.03 -5.18
N VAL A 166 15.55 -10.35 -4.96
CA VAL A 166 16.53 -10.97 -4.07
C VAL A 166 17.90 -11.04 -4.75
N SER A 167 17.89 -11.39 -6.04
CA SER A 167 19.09 -11.46 -6.85
C SER A 167 18.75 -11.05 -8.28
N ALA A 168 19.70 -10.42 -8.97
CA ALA A 168 19.60 -10.18 -10.40
C ALA A 168 20.98 -10.18 -11.04
N ARG A 169 21.06 -10.75 -12.24
CA ARG A 169 22.26 -10.83 -13.06
C ARG A 169 21.88 -10.59 -14.52
N ALA A 170 22.72 -9.83 -15.23
CA ALA A 170 22.72 -9.82 -16.67
C ALA A 170 23.99 -10.45 -17.20
N THR A 171 23.88 -11.15 -18.33
CA THR A 171 25.01 -11.68 -19.07
C THR A 171 24.85 -11.34 -20.54
N LEU A 172 25.95 -10.92 -21.16
CA LEU A 172 26.03 -10.68 -22.58
C LEU A 172 27.05 -11.63 -23.19
N SER A 173 26.62 -12.38 -24.20
CA SER A 173 27.48 -13.25 -25.00
C SER A 173 27.96 -12.53 -26.25
N GLN A 174 29.23 -12.66 -26.61
CA GLN A 174 29.76 -12.12 -27.88
C GLN A 174 29.55 -13.06 -29.08
N HIS A 175 29.38 -14.36 -28.83
CA HIS A 175 29.20 -15.36 -29.90
C HIS A 175 27.77 -15.38 -30.44
N SER A 176 26.83 -14.90 -29.63
CA SER A 176 25.44 -14.62 -29.95
C SER A 176 25.12 -13.34 -29.19
N PRO A 177 24.93 -12.18 -29.84
CA PRO A 177 24.80 -10.89 -29.17
C PRO A 177 23.45 -10.77 -28.47
N THR A 178 23.21 -11.66 -27.51
CA THR A 178 21.97 -11.81 -26.76
C THR A 178 22.27 -11.34 -25.35
N LEU A 179 21.57 -10.31 -24.93
CA LEU A 179 21.56 -9.82 -23.58
C LEU A 179 20.54 -10.62 -22.79
N ARG A 180 21.00 -11.32 -21.74
CA ARG A 180 20.17 -12.20 -20.92
C ARG A 180 20.17 -11.73 -19.47
N PHE A 181 18.99 -11.57 -18.92
CA PHE A 181 18.69 -11.26 -17.53
C PHE A 181 18.15 -12.49 -16.81
N GLU A 182 18.62 -12.69 -15.59
CA GLU A 182 18.15 -13.72 -14.67
C GLU A 182 18.02 -13.09 -13.29
N GLY A 183 16.90 -13.30 -12.61
CA GLY A 183 16.72 -12.80 -11.25
C GLY A 183 15.67 -13.54 -10.47
N ASP A 184 15.79 -13.45 -9.16
CA ASP A 184 14.88 -14.04 -8.21
C ASP A 184 14.02 -12.95 -7.59
N LEU A 185 12.72 -12.95 -7.92
CA LEU A 185 11.74 -12.01 -7.40
C LEU A 185 11.01 -12.65 -6.23
N TYR A 186 11.19 -12.11 -5.03
CA TYR A 186 10.39 -12.47 -3.87
C TYR A 186 9.06 -11.72 -3.91
N LEU A 187 7.96 -12.45 -3.75
CA LEU A 187 6.61 -11.92 -3.61
C LEU A 187 6.07 -12.28 -2.23
N GLU A 188 5.72 -11.27 -1.46
CA GLU A 188 5.03 -11.41 -0.18
C GLU A 188 3.54 -11.16 -0.41
N THR A 189 2.71 -12.19 -0.21
CA THR A 189 1.26 -12.07 -0.39
C THR A 189 0.50 -12.74 0.76
N ASN A 190 -0.57 -12.09 1.20
CA ASN A 190 -1.50 -12.61 2.21
C ASN A 190 -2.75 -13.25 1.57
N GLN A 191 -2.83 -13.23 0.24
CA GLN A 191 -3.94 -13.77 -0.55
C GLN A 191 -3.44 -14.36 -1.88
N PRO A 192 -4.20 -15.26 -2.52
CA PRO A 192 -3.79 -15.84 -3.79
C PRO A 192 -3.66 -14.78 -4.90
N LEU A 193 -2.46 -14.66 -5.45
CA LEU A 193 -2.14 -13.77 -6.57
C LEU A 193 -2.22 -14.54 -7.90
N SER A 194 -2.70 -13.86 -8.93
CA SER A 194 -2.70 -14.34 -10.31
C SER A 194 -1.97 -13.34 -11.20
N LEU A 195 -0.93 -13.80 -11.89
CA LEU A 195 -0.10 -13.03 -12.82
C LEU A 195 -0.32 -13.54 -14.24
N PRO A 196 -1.21 -12.92 -15.03
CA PRO A 196 -1.43 -13.31 -16.42
C PRO A 196 -0.25 -12.89 -17.28
N HIS A 197 0.34 -13.81 -18.04
CA HIS A 197 1.53 -13.54 -18.86
C HIS A 197 1.32 -12.38 -19.83
N HIS A 198 0.13 -12.28 -20.45
CA HIS A 198 -0.21 -11.22 -21.40
C HIS A 198 -0.32 -9.82 -20.78
N ARG A 199 -0.27 -9.71 -19.45
CA ARG A 199 -0.25 -8.43 -18.72
C ARG A 199 1.10 -8.17 -18.05
N CYS A 200 2.07 -9.05 -18.25
CA CYS A 200 3.41 -8.88 -17.74
C CYS A 200 4.31 -8.50 -18.92
N HIS A 201 5.25 -7.59 -18.70
CA HIS A 201 6.23 -7.20 -19.70
C HIS A 201 7.55 -6.85 -19.03
N SER A 202 8.63 -6.93 -19.79
CA SER A 202 9.96 -6.64 -19.30
C SER A 202 10.74 -5.89 -20.37
N TYR A 203 11.53 -4.92 -19.94
CA TYR A 203 12.38 -4.13 -20.80
C TYR A 203 13.67 -3.77 -20.07
N ALA A 204 14.72 -3.44 -20.80
CA ALA A 204 15.94 -2.89 -20.24
C ALA A 204 16.20 -1.49 -20.78
N THR A 205 16.77 -0.63 -19.93
CA THR A 205 17.29 0.67 -20.37
C THR A 205 18.81 0.70 -20.21
N TYR A 206 19.51 1.28 -21.18
CA TYR A 206 20.97 1.36 -21.18
C TYR A 206 21.51 2.66 -21.81
N GLY A 207 22.77 2.96 -21.48
CA GLY A 207 23.49 4.12 -21.99
C GLY A 207 23.01 5.46 -21.41
N LEU A 208 23.65 6.56 -21.83
CA LEU A 208 23.30 7.91 -21.38
C LEU A 208 21.96 8.40 -21.90
N ASP A 209 21.57 7.96 -23.10
CA ASP A 209 20.33 8.36 -23.77
C ASP A 209 19.13 7.50 -23.33
N LEU A 210 19.32 6.59 -22.35
CA LEU A 210 18.30 5.69 -21.83
C LEU A 210 17.58 4.91 -22.94
N ALA A 211 18.35 4.38 -23.90
CA ALA A 211 17.82 3.52 -24.95
C ALA A 211 17.08 2.33 -24.32
N THR A 212 15.90 2.00 -24.84
CA THR A 212 15.02 0.96 -24.30
C THR A 212 14.97 -0.24 -25.24
N VAL A 213 15.07 -1.45 -24.69
CA VAL A 213 14.90 -2.70 -25.42
C VAL A 213 13.85 -3.57 -24.71
N ASP A 214 12.83 -3.99 -25.45
CA ASP A 214 11.84 -4.95 -24.95
C ASP A 214 12.48 -6.34 -24.86
N LEU A 215 12.21 -7.03 -23.76
CA LEU A 215 12.75 -8.34 -23.47
C LEU A 215 11.66 -9.41 -23.57
N GLN A 216 11.98 -10.51 -24.24
CA GLN A 216 11.17 -11.72 -24.12
C GLN A 216 11.44 -12.33 -22.74
N PHE A 217 10.44 -12.39 -21.86
CA PHE A 217 10.59 -12.92 -20.51
C PHE A 217 9.80 -14.21 -20.29
N SER A 218 10.25 -15.00 -19.32
CA SER A 218 9.58 -16.20 -18.85
C SER A 218 9.77 -16.38 -17.34
N PHE A 219 8.77 -17.00 -16.71
CA PHE A 219 8.84 -17.40 -15.31
C PHE A 219 9.21 -18.87 -15.20
N ARG A 220 10.08 -19.19 -14.25
CA ARG A 220 10.30 -20.55 -13.76
C ARG A 220 10.07 -20.58 -12.26
N THR A 221 9.60 -21.72 -11.78
CA THR A 221 9.20 -21.88 -10.38
C THR A 221 9.78 -23.19 -9.89
N ASN A 222 10.59 -23.13 -8.83
CA ASN A 222 11.19 -24.33 -8.23
C ASN A 222 10.37 -24.87 -7.05
N THR A 223 9.30 -24.17 -6.68
CA THR A 223 8.41 -24.49 -5.56
C THR A 223 7.15 -25.22 -6.04
N ARG A 224 6.70 -26.22 -5.26
CA ARG A 224 5.48 -27.00 -5.55
C ARG A 224 4.20 -26.14 -5.49
N ASP A 225 4.28 -24.99 -4.83
CA ASP A 225 3.15 -24.12 -4.50
C ASP A 225 2.84 -23.09 -5.60
N VAL A 226 3.70 -22.99 -6.62
CA VAL A 226 3.44 -22.16 -7.80
C VAL A 226 3.04 -23.05 -8.96
N ARG A 227 1.77 -22.98 -9.36
CA ARG A 227 1.29 -23.62 -10.59
C ARG A 227 1.43 -22.65 -11.74
N ALA A 228 2.49 -22.78 -12.52
CA ALA A 228 2.57 -22.19 -13.85
C ALA A 228 1.71 -23.04 -14.79
N VAL A 229 0.50 -22.56 -15.10
CA VAL A 229 -0.25 -23.04 -16.27
C VAL A 229 0.15 -22.09 -17.40
N GLU A 230 0.35 -22.57 -18.63
CA GLU A 230 0.98 -21.87 -19.80
C GLU A 230 0.70 -20.37 -20.01
N ARG A 231 -0.34 -19.78 -19.39
CA ARG A 231 -0.74 -18.38 -19.55
C ARG A 231 -0.84 -17.57 -18.25
N VAL A 232 -0.74 -18.21 -17.08
CA VAL A 232 -0.94 -17.57 -15.77
C VAL A 232 -0.05 -18.22 -14.73
N VAL A 233 0.71 -17.40 -13.99
CA VAL A 233 1.40 -17.81 -12.76
C VAL A 233 0.49 -17.54 -11.57
N ARG A 234 0.28 -18.54 -10.72
CA ARG A 234 -0.51 -18.42 -9.48
C ARG A 234 0.38 -18.58 -8.26
N VAL A 235 0.34 -17.60 -7.37
CA VAL A 235 1.13 -17.57 -6.12
C VAL A 235 0.16 -17.55 -4.95
N ALA A 236 0.05 -18.63 -4.20
CA ALA A 236 -0.90 -18.76 -3.09
C ALA A 236 -0.33 -18.32 -1.72
N GLU A 237 0.99 -18.39 -1.58
CA GLU A 237 1.76 -18.10 -0.36
C GLU A 237 3.02 -17.31 -0.76
N PRO A 238 3.72 -16.65 0.18
CA PRO A 238 4.98 -15.99 -0.12
C PRO A 238 5.97 -16.92 -0.85
N ALA A 239 6.49 -16.46 -1.99
CA ALA A 239 7.26 -17.31 -2.88
C ALA A 239 8.34 -16.53 -3.63
N VAL A 240 9.37 -17.25 -4.07
CA VAL A 240 10.39 -16.75 -4.98
C VAL A 240 10.05 -17.21 -6.40
N LEU A 241 9.86 -16.24 -7.30
CA LEU A 241 9.72 -16.45 -8.74
C LEU A 241 11.07 -16.25 -9.42
N HIS A 242 11.54 -17.24 -10.15
CA HIS A 242 12.70 -17.06 -11.01
C HIS A 242 12.24 -16.44 -12.32
N VAL A 243 12.76 -15.26 -12.64
CA VAL A 243 12.45 -14.50 -13.84
C VAL A 243 13.67 -14.54 -14.75
N SER A 244 13.47 -14.93 -15.99
CA SER A 244 14.50 -14.84 -17.04
C SER A 244 13.97 -14.03 -18.20
N ALA A 245 14.78 -13.13 -18.74
CA ALA A 245 14.41 -12.32 -19.88
C ALA A 245 15.60 -12.15 -20.84
N ASP A 246 15.36 -12.14 -22.14
CA ASP A 246 16.41 -11.98 -23.13
C ASP A 246 15.99 -11.12 -24.32
N ALA A 247 16.99 -10.49 -24.94
CA ALA A 247 16.85 -9.78 -26.20
C ALA A 247 18.14 -9.87 -27.00
N ASP A 248 18.00 -9.96 -28.32
CA ASP A 248 19.12 -9.78 -29.23
C ASP A 248 19.44 -8.29 -29.34
N VAL A 249 20.72 -7.94 -29.18
CA VAL A 249 21.25 -6.58 -29.25
C VAL A 249 22.23 -6.47 -30.41
N GLU A 250 22.32 -5.29 -31.03
CA GLU A 250 23.30 -5.06 -32.09
C GLU A 250 24.72 -4.97 -31.52
N LEU A 251 25.70 -5.45 -32.29
CA LEU A 251 27.13 -5.43 -31.88
C LEU A 251 27.64 -4.02 -31.60
N ASP A 252 27.12 -3.01 -32.29
CA ASP A 252 27.52 -1.61 -32.12
C ASP A 252 27.01 -1.01 -30.80
N ALA A 253 25.90 -1.54 -30.25
CA ALA A 253 25.40 -1.17 -28.93
C ALA A 253 26.29 -1.66 -27.77
N PHE A 254 27.27 -2.55 -28.03
CA PHE A 254 28.16 -3.11 -26.99
C PHE A 254 29.00 -2.06 -26.26
N ALA A 255 29.36 -0.97 -26.94
CA ALA A 255 30.15 0.11 -26.36
C ALA A 255 29.37 0.91 -25.31
N ASP A 256 28.05 0.98 -25.48
CA ASP A 256 27.15 1.84 -24.69
C ASP A 256 26.46 1.12 -23.52
N LEU A 257 26.67 -0.20 -23.39
CA LEU A 257 26.14 -1.02 -22.30
C LEU A 257 26.97 -0.89 -21.00
N TRP A 258 27.10 0.33 -20.47
CA TRP A 258 27.86 0.59 -19.24
C TRP A 258 27.00 0.99 -18.02
N ASP A 259 25.68 1.16 -18.20
CA ASP A 259 24.72 1.38 -17.13
C ASP A 259 23.39 0.69 -17.44
N LEU A 260 23.25 -0.57 -17.02
CA LEU A 260 22.13 -1.41 -17.42
C LEU A 260 21.05 -1.45 -16.33
N HIS A 261 19.82 -1.11 -16.67
CA HIS A 261 18.69 -1.17 -15.75
C HIS A 261 17.66 -2.12 -16.31
N TRP A 262 17.33 -3.15 -15.54
CA TRP A 262 16.29 -4.10 -15.89
C TRP A 262 14.98 -3.68 -15.24
N HIS A 263 13.92 -3.60 -16.03
CA HIS A 263 12.57 -3.27 -15.59
C HIS A 263 11.66 -4.47 -15.81
N LEU A 264 10.84 -4.76 -14.82
CA LEU A 264 9.84 -5.81 -14.84
C LEU A 264 8.51 -5.24 -14.37
N VAL A 265 7.48 -5.41 -15.19
CA VAL A 265 6.11 -5.01 -14.88
C VAL A 265 5.23 -6.26 -14.85
N LEU A 266 4.51 -6.43 -13.75
CA LEU A 266 3.63 -7.57 -13.50
C LEU A 266 2.18 -7.08 -13.34
N GLY A 267 1.33 -7.40 -14.31
CA GLY A 267 -0.09 -7.12 -14.21
C GLY A 267 -0.82 -8.10 -13.28
N LEU A 268 -1.63 -7.57 -12.37
CA LEU A 268 -2.42 -8.36 -11.42
C LEU A 268 -3.80 -8.71 -11.99
N GLY A 269 -4.11 -10.00 -12.05
CA GLY A 269 -5.29 -10.51 -12.76
C GLY A 269 -6.65 -10.11 -12.19
N LEU A 270 -6.74 -9.73 -10.90
CA LEU A 270 -8.02 -9.46 -10.23
C LEU A 270 -8.37 -7.97 -10.12
N SER A 271 -7.40 -7.07 -9.99
CA SER A 271 -7.65 -5.64 -9.73
C SER A 271 -7.42 -4.74 -10.94
N GLY A 272 -6.75 -5.22 -11.99
CA GLY A 272 -6.29 -4.34 -13.07
C GLY A 272 -5.02 -3.58 -12.74
N GLU A 273 -4.56 -3.61 -11.48
CA GLU A 273 -3.34 -2.94 -11.02
C GLU A 273 -2.07 -3.65 -11.51
N GLU A 274 -0.94 -2.95 -11.42
CA GLU A 274 0.37 -3.42 -11.89
C GLU A 274 1.43 -3.20 -10.82
N ILE A 275 2.34 -4.16 -10.72
CA ILE A 275 3.57 -4.07 -9.93
C ILE A 275 4.67 -3.68 -10.91
N SER A 276 5.34 -2.55 -10.68
CA SER A 276 6.53 -2.16 -11.43
C SER A 276 7.74 -2.21 -10.51
N THR A 277 8.80 -2.88 -10.96
CA THR A 277 10.06 -2.96 -10.24
C THR A 277 11.23 -2.88 -11.21
N SER A 278 12.34 -2.33 -10.75
CA SER A 278 13.55 -2.23 -11.53
C SER A 278 14.78 -2.50 -10.69
N VAL A 279 15.82 -3.00 -11.35
CA VAL A 279 17.12 -3.25 -10.74
C VAL A 279 18.22 -2.70 -11.63
N ARG A 280 19.05 -1.83 -11.05
CA ARG A 280 20.27 -1.35 -11.70
C ARG A 280 21.36 -2.40 -11.53
N LEU A 281 21.92 -2.84 -12.65
CA LEU A 281 22.98 -3.82 -12.70
C LEU A 281 24.31 -3.13 -13.02
N THR A 282 25.25 -3.24 -12.10
CA THR A 282 26.59 -2.69 -12.25
C THR A 282 27.54 -3.74 -12.81
N THR A 283 28.54 -3.31 -13.58
CA THR A 283 29.57 -4.20 -14.12
C THR A 283 30.40 -4.77 -12.98
N ASP A 284 30.55 -6.09 -12.92
CA ASP A 284 31.63 -6.68 -12.15
C ASP A 284 32.93 -6.36 -12.91
N ALA A 285 33.94 -5.79 -12.24
CA ALA A 285 35.18 -5.34 -12.87
C ALA A 285 35.78 -6.44 -13.79
N VAL A 286 35.71 -6.23 -15.11
CA VAL A 286 36.19 -7.22 -16.09
C VAL A 286 37.72 -7.07 -16.22
N PRO A 287 38.53 -8.11 -15.91
CA PRO A 287 39.95 -8.09 -16.21
C PRO A 287 40.15 -7.98 -17.73
N PRO A 288 41.15 -7.22 -18.21
CA PRO A 288 41.32 -6.85 -19.62
C PRO A 288 41.54 -8.01 -20.60
N ASN A 289 41.56 -9.26 -20.14
CA ASN A 289 41.89 -10.43 -20.96
C ASN A 289 40.71 -11.42 -21.11
N GLN A 290 39.50 -11.10 -20.63
CA GLN A 290 38.28 -11.90 -20.81
C GLN A 290 37.23 -11.12 -21.62
N PHE A 291 37.49 -10.89 -22.91
CA PHE A 291 36.55 -10.17 -23.78
C PHE A 291 35.27 -10.96 -24.09
N THR A 292 35.20 -12.27 -23.86
CA THR A 292 34.14 -13.14 -24.38
C THR A 292 32.79 -13.14 -23.64
N ARG A 293 32.71 -12.57 -22.42
CA ARG A 293 31.47 -12.54 -21.62
C ARG A 293 31.48 -11.37 -20.65
N ARG A 294 30.48 -10.49 -20.72
CA ARG A 294 30.24 -9.47 -19.69
C ARG A 294 29.16 -9.96 -18.73
N VAL A 295 29.39 -9.75 -17.44
CA VAL A 295 28.47 -10.09 -16.36
C VAL A 295 28.23 -8.83 -15.56
N TRP A 296 26.95 -8.52 -15.35
CA TRP A 296 26.51 -7.52 -14.41
C TRP A 296 25.76 -8.22 -13.30
N SER A 297 25.98 -7.81 -12.06
CA SER A 297 25.23 -8.34 -10.93
C SER A 297 24.72 -7.22 -10.06
N ALA A 298 23.51 -7.41 -9.53
CA ALA A 298 23.06 -6.70 -8.35
C ALA A 298 23.12 -7.71 -7.20
N LEU A 299 24.28 -7.75 -6.53
CA LEU A 299 24.32 -8.19 -5.15
C LEU A 299 24.00 -6.97 -4.31
N LYS A 300 22.84 -6.95 -3.65
CA LYS A 300 22.72 -6.09 -2.48
C LYS A 300 23.67 -6.64 -1.39
N PRO A 301 24.41 -5.79 -0.66
CA PRO A 301 25.12 -6.19 0.55
C PRO A 301 24.16 -6.71 1.63
#